data_AF-A0A2V6PCL4-F1
#
_entry.id   AF-A0A2V6PCL4-F1
#
_cell.length_a   1.000
_cell.length_b   1.000
_cell.length_c   1.000
_cell.angle_alpha   90.00
_cell.angle_beta   90.00
_cell.angle_gamma   90.00
#
_symmetry.space_group_name_H-M   'P 1'
#
loop_
_entity.id
_entity.type
_entity.pdbx_description
1 polymer ?
#
loop_
_entity_poly.entity_id
_entity_poly.type
_entity_poly.pdbx_seq_one_letter_code
_entity_poly.pdbx_strand_id
1 'polypeptide(L)'
;QADAKPVVSQRMFELGLLAILLHDTGYLKKKDDPGGTGAKYTLTHVTRSVQFAEQLLEEKGCPLKEIRMVQNMIRCTGVNVNLSLIPFHSEVEKIVGFALGTADLLGQMAAGDYVEKLPVLYSEFDESARFYHGKMALTQNFSGADDLVRKTPDFWTKYVRPKISNEFWGLHRFLNEPYPNGPNPYLQRVEANIEKVRKQLAAVA
;
A
#
# COMPACT_ATOMS: atom_id res chain seq x y z
N GLN A 1 12.55 -26.85 8.66
CA GLN A 1 12.33 -25.39 8.63
C GLN A 1 13.66 -24.76 8.25
N ALA A 2 13.69 -23.77 7.36
CA ALA A 2 14.90 -22.99 7.15
C ALA A 2 15.17 -22.20 8.45
N ASP A 3 16.38 -22.27 9.02
CA ASP A 3 16.82 -21.58 10.25
C ASP A 3 16.87 -20.04 10.11
N ALA A 4 15.90 -19.46 9.39
CA ALA A 4 15.81 -18.03 9.13
C ALA A 4 15.52 -17.27 10.43
N LYS A 5 16.36 -16.28 10.74
CA LYS A 5 16.20 -15.38 11.87
C LYS A 5 16.03 -13.93 11.38
N PRO A 6 15.21 -13.12 12.08
CA PRO A 6 14.41 -13.50 13.24
C PRO A 6 13.15 -14.28 12.85
N VAL A 7 12.68 -15.16 13.74
CA VAL A 7 11.49 -15.99 13.50
C VAL A 7 10.23 -15.13 13.69
N VAL A 8 9.33 -15.15 12.71
CA VAL A 8 7.98 -14.61 12.87
C VAL A 8 7.18 -15.58 13.73
N SER A 9 6.89 -15.19 14.97
CA SER A 9 6.06 -16.00 15.87
C SER A 9 4.62 -16.08 15.35
N GLN A 10 3.87 -17.11 15.78
CA GLN A 10 2.45 -17.23 15.44
C GLN A 10 1.68 -15.95 15.81
N ARG A 11 1.92 -15.39 17.00
CA ARG A 11 1.22 -14.18 17.44
C ARG A 11 1.54 -12.99 16.53
N MET A 12 2.80 -12.81 16.14
CA MET A 12 3.19 -11.72 15.24
C MET A 12 2.59 -11.90 13.84
N PHE A 13 2.47 -13.14 13.36
CA PHE A 13 1.78 -13.46 12.11
C PHE A 13 0.29 -13.10 12.18
N GLU A 14 -0.40 -13.44 13.27
CA GLU A 14 -1.81 -13.05 13.50
C GLU A 14 -1.99 -11.53 13.51
N LEU A 15 -1.10 -10.79 14.19
CA LEU A 15 -1.13 -9.31 14.17
C LEU A 15 -0.90 -8.76 12.74
N GLY A 16 -0.03 -9.40 11.97
CA GLY A 16 0.16 -9.10 10.55
C GLY A 16 -1.11 -9.31 9.73
N LEU A 17 -1.84 -10.41 9.95
CA LEU A 17 -3.13 -10.66 9.29
C LEU A 17 -4.16 -9.59 9.66
N LEU A 18 -4.21 -9.16 10.92
CA LEU A 18 -5.08 -8.06 11.33
C LEU A 18 -4.71 -6.77 10.61
N ALA A 19 -3.42 -6.44 10.51
CA ALA A 19 -2.97 -5.27 9.75
C ALA A 19 -3.35 -5.36 8.27
N ILE A 20 -3.19 -6.53 7.63
CA ILE A 20 -3.62 -6.77 6.24
C ILE A 20 -5.12 -6.53 6.07
N LEU A 21 -5.96 -7.07 6.95
CA LEU A 21 -7.42 -6.91 6.83
C LEU A 21 -7.88 -5.47 7.11
N LEU A 22 -7.11 -4.70 7.89
CA LEU A 22 -7.52 -3.40 8.40
C LEU A 22 -6.86 -2.22 7.67
N HIS A 23 -5.81 -2.41 6.88
CA HIS A 23 -5.00 -1.30 6.34
C HIS A 23 -5.79 -0.29 5.50
N ASP A 24 -6.83 -0.73 4.78
CA ASP A 24 -7.68 0.11 3.92
C ASP A 24 -9.09 0.37 4.47
N THR A 25 -9.36 -0.01 5.72
CA THR A 25 -10.66 0.28 6.37
C THR A 25 -10.94 1.78 6.49
N GLY A 26 -9.92 2.62 6.39
CA GLY A 26 -10.04 4.07 6.35
C GLY A 26 -10.82 4.60 5.14
N TYR A 27 -10.98 3.83 4.06
CA TYR A 27 -11.86 4.19 2.95
C TYR A 27 -13.35 3.99 3.25
N LEU A 28 -13.69 3.20 4.29
CA LEU A 28 -15.08 2.95 4.65
C LEU A 28 -15.77 4.26 5.05
N LYS A 29 -16.96 4.47 4.48
CA LYS A 29 -17.85 5.56 4.87
C LYS A 29 -18.55 5.24 6.18
N LYS A 30 -18.84 6.28 6.97
CA LYS A 30 -19.71 6.15 8.14
C LYS A 30 -21.17 6.07 7.69
N LYS A 31 -22.05 5.53 8.56
CA LYS A 31 -23.48 5.35 8.23
C LYS A 31 -24.20 6.67 7.94
N ASP A 32 -23.73 7.76 8.55
CA ASP A 32 -24.23 9.12 8.39
C ASP A 32 -23.56 9.87 7.22
N ASP A 33 -22.73 9.20 6.43
CA ASP A 33 -22.05 9.78 5.28
C ASP A 33 -22.58 9.21 3.94
N PRO A 34 -23.61 9.84 3.36
CA PRO A 34 -24.23 9.34 2.13
C PRO A 34 -23.42 9.64 0.86
N GLY A 35 -22.50 10.61 0.90
CA GLY A 35 -21.86 11.17 -0.30
C GLY A 35 -20.57 10.46 -0.73
N GLY A 36 -20.32 10.43 -2.04
CA GLY A 36 -19.07 9.91 -2.62
C GLY A 36 -18.91 8.39 -2.50
N THR A 37 -17.78 7.89 -2.96
CA THR A 37 -17.47 6.44 -2.99
C THR A 37 -16.74 5.98 -1.72
N GLY A 38 -16.14 6.91 -0.98
CA GLY A 38 -15.18 6.63 0.10
C GLY A 38 -13.75 7.01 -0.30
N ALA A 39 -13.48 7.06 -1.61
CA ALA A 39 -12.23 7.55 -2.17
C ALA A 39 -11.88 8.97 -1.72
N LYS A 40 -12.87 9.78 -1.38
CA LYS A 40 -12.65 11.09 -0.73
C LYS A 40 -11.74 11.06 0.50
N TYR A 41 -11.59 9.90 1.15
CA TYR A 41 -10.73 9.71 2.31
C TYR A 41 -9.29 9.32 1.97
N THR A 42 -8.90 9.24 0.69
CA THR A 42 -7.53 8.89 0.25
C THR A 42 -6.45 9.60 1.05
N LEU A 43 -6.58 10.92 1.29
CA LEU A 43 -5.57 11.67 2.03
C LEU A 43 -5.39 11.22 3.49
N THR A 44 -6.45 10.69 4.11
CA THR A 44 -6.47 10.34 5.54
C THR A 44 -6.72 8.86 5.79
N HIS A 45 -6.78 8.01 4.75
CA HIS A 45 -7.19 6.62 4.86
C HIS A 45 -6.31 5.88 5.88
N VAL A 46 -4.98 6.01 5.83
CA VAL A 46 -4.09 5.39 6.83
C VAL A 46 -4.44 5.82 8.25
N THR A 47 -4.60 7.13 8.50
CA THR A 47 -4.98 7.65 9.83
C THR A 47 -6.33 7.12 10.28
N ARG A 48 -7.30 7.01 9.37
CA ARG A 48 -8.62 6.46 9.66
C ARG A 48 -8.56 4.95 9.92
N SER A 49 -7.74 4.21 9.16
CA SER A 49 -7.52 2.78 9.34
C SER A 49 -6.89 2.46 10.70
N VAL A 50 -5.89 3.23 11.14
CA VAL A 50 -5.29 3.01 12.47
C VAL A 50 -6.25 3.34 13.61
N GLN A 51 -7.12 4.34 13.45
CA GLN A 51 -8.16 4.68 14.42
C GLN A 51 -9.24 3.59 14.48
N PHE A 52 -9.66 3.09 13.31
CA PHE A 52 -10.61 1.98 13.22
C PHE A 52 -10.03 0.70 13.83
N ALA A 53 -8.78 0.38 13.52
CA ALA A 53 -8.08 -0.77 14.09
C ALA A 53 -7.96 -0.68 15.62
N GLU A 54 -7.65 0.50 16.15
CA GLU A 54 -7.62 0.73 17.60
C GLU A 54 -8.98 0.44 18.23
N GLN A 55 -10.04 1.12 17.77
CA GLN A 55 -11.38 0.93 18.32
C GLN A 55 -11.81 -0.55 18.26
N LEU A 56 -11.68 -1.19 17.10
CA LEU A 56 -12.10 -2.57 16.91
C LEU A 56 -11.31 -3.52 17.81
N LEU A 57 -10.00 -3.36 17.91
CA LEU A 57 -9.16 -4.27 18.68
C LEU A 57 -9.30 -4.04 20.19
N GLU A 58 -9.52 -2.81 20.64
CA GLU A 58 -9.88 -2.50 22.03
C GLU A 58 -11.20 -3.19 22.41
N GLU A 59 -12.23 -3.08 21.56
CA GLU A 59 -13.52 -3.77 21.76
C GLU A 59 -13.38 -5.31 21.83
N LYS A 60 -12.36 -5.87 21.16
CA LYS A 60 -12.02 -7.30 21.22
C LYS A 60 -11.07 -7.68 22.37
N GLY A 61 -10.72 -6.74 23.25
CA GLY A 61 -9.85 -6.98 24.40
C GLY A 61 -8.38 -7.21 24.03
N CYS A 62 -7.94 -6.73 22.87
CA CYS A 62 -6.54 -6.83 22.46
C CYS A 62 -5.65 -5.92 23.35
N PRO A 63 -4.49 -6.39 23.83
CA PRO A 63 -3.57 -5.56 24.58
C PRO A 63 -3.11 -4.33 23.79
N LEU A 64 -3.02 -3.18 24.46
CA LEU A 64 -2.58 -1.91 23.85
C LEU A 64 -1.26 -2.01 23.08
N LYS A 65 -0.32 -2.83 23.56
CA LYS A 65 0.96 -3.07 22.88
C LYS A 65 0.75 -3.68 21.49
N GLU A 66 -0.15 -4.65 21.36
CA GLU A 66 -0.42 -5.33 20.10
C GLU A 66 -1.25 -4.46 19.15
N ILE A 67 -2.16 -3.66 19.68
CA ILE A 67 -2.87 -2.62 18.92
C ILE A 67 -1.87 -1.67 18.26
N ARG A 68 -0.90 -1.17 19.03
CA ARG A 68 0.16 -0.29 18.50
C ARG A 68 1.00 -0.97 17.43
N MET A 69 1.30 -2.27 17.56
CA MET A 69 2.00 -3.04 16.53
C MET A 69 1.18 -3.10 15.23
N VAL A 70 -0.12 -3.39 15.31
CA VAL A 70 -1.01 -3.39 14.14
C VAL A 70 -1.06 -2.00 13.49
N GLN A 71 -1.21 -0.95 14.30
CA GLN A 71 -1.20 0.43 13.79
C GLN A 71 0.12 0.77 13.08
N ASN A 72 1.27 0.37 13.64
CA ASN A 72 2.58 0.58 13.02
C ASN A 72 2.72 -0.16 11.67
N MET A 73 2.22 -1.39 11.58
CA MET A 73 2.21 -2.14 10.32
C MET A 73 1.33 -1.47 9.27
N ILE A 74 0.13 -1.00 9.64
CA ILE A 74 -0.76 -0.24 8.75
C ILE A 74 -0.08 1.05 8.28
N ARG A 75 0.66 1.76 9.14
CA ARG A 75 1.38 2.98 8.75
C ARG A 75 2.38 2.76 7.62
N CYS A 76 2.87 1.54 7.42
CA CYS A 76 3.77 1.22 6.30
C CYS A 76 3.11 1.31 4.92
N THR A 77 1.77 1.29 4.82
CA THR A 77 1.04 1.40 3.53
C THR A 77 0.88 2.85 3.06
N GLY A 78 1.24 3.82 3.92
CA GLY A 78 1.15 5.23 3.56
C GLY A 78 2.11 5.63 2.44
N VAL A 79 1.59 6.32 1.43
CA VAL A 79 2.42 6.95 0.39
C VAL A 79 3.32 8.02 1.02
N ASN A 80 4.61 8.03 0.66
CA ASN A 80 5.62 8.94 1.20
C ASN A 80 5.82 8.85 2.72
N VAL A 81 5.41 7.75 3.37
CA VAL A 81 5.66 7.57 4.80
C VAL A 81 7.16 7.53 5.09
N ASN A 82 7.58 8.28 6.11
CA ASN A 82 8.92 8.20 6.66
C ASN A 82 8.99 7.06 7.68
N LEU A 83 9.50 5.91 7.25
CA LEU A 83 9.57 4.69 8.06
C LEU A 83 10.43 4.84 9.33
N SER A 84 11.37 5.81 9.35
CA SER A 84 12.20 6.08 10.53
C SER A 84 11.42 6.69 11.69
N LEU A 85 10.25 7.27 11.43
CA LEU A 85 9.38 7.88 12.44
C LEU A 85 8.34 6.90 13.00
N ILE A 86 8.22 5.69 12.44
CA ILE A 86 7.30 4.68 12.95
C ILE A 86 7.93 4.01 14.18
N PRO A 87 7.27 4.06 15.36
CA PRO A 87 7.83 3.56 16.62
C PRO A 87 7.65 2.04 16.75
N PHE A 88 8.34 1.27 15.91
CA PHE A 88 8.34 -0.19 15.98
C PHE A 88 8.96 -0.69 17.30
N HIS A 89 8.37 -1.73 17.88
CA HIS A 89 8.80 -2.34 19.14
C HIS A 89 9.82 -3.47 18.92
N SER A 90 9.97 -3.99 17.71
CA SER A 90 10.94 -5.06 17.38
C SER A 90 11.29 -5.11 15.90
N GLU A 91 12.37 -5.82 15.56
CA GLU A 91 12.74 -6.10 14.17
C GLU A 91 11.72 -7.01 13.46
N VAL A 92 11.12 -7.97 14.17
CA VAL A 92 10.09 -8.84 13.59
C VAL A 92 8.84 -8.03 13.20
N GLU A 93 8.45 -7.06 14.02
CA GLU A 93 7.35 -6.14 13.69
C GLU A 93 7.67 -5.33 12.42
N LYS A 94 8.91 -4.86 12.25
CA LYS A 94 9.35 -4.20 11.01
C LYS A 94 9.23 -5.12 9.81
N ILE A 95 9.68 -6.37 9.92
CA ILE A 95 9.59 -7.35 8.83
C ILE A 95 8.13 -7.52 8.39
N VAL A 96 7.20 -7.70 9.32
CA VAL A 96 5.78 -7.86 9.00
C VAL A 96 5.19 -6.58 8.41
N GLY A 97 5.48 -5.41 8.99
CA GLY A 97 5.03 -4.12 8.45
C GLY A 97 5.58 -3.84 7.05
N PHE A 98 6.84 -4.16 6.79
CA PHE A 98 7.47 -3.97 5.49
C PHE A 98 7.00 -5.01 4.48
N ALA A 99 6.66 -6.22 4.91
CA ALA A 99 6.01 -7.22 4.06
C ALA A 99 4.62 -6.72 3.63
N LEU A 100 3.83 -6.16 4.55
CA LEU A 100 2.54 -5.54 4.24
C LEU A 100 2.70 -4.37 3.25
N GLY A 101 3.56 -3.39 3.54
CA GLY A 101 3.80 -2.27 2.63
C GLY A 101 4.34 -2.68 1.26
N THR A 102 5.15 -3.75 1.21
CA THR A 102 5.60 -4.35 -0.07
C THR A 102 4.43 -4.97 -0.83
N ALA A 103 3.61 -5.76 -0.15
CA ALA A 103 2.48 -6.47 -0.77
C ALA A 103 1.40 -5.51 -1.28
N ASP A 104 1.15 -4.42 -0.57
CA ASP A 104 0.19 -3.37 -0.95
C ASP A 104 0.57 -2.73 -2.31
N LEU A 105 1.79 -2.19 -2.39
CA LEU A 105 2.28 -1.59 -3.64
C LEU A 105 2.42 -2.62 -4.79
N LEU A 106 3.02 -3.77 -4.48
CA LEU A 106 3.32 -4.79 -5.50
C LEU A 106 2.06 -5.46 -6.03
N GLY A 107 1.10 -5.77 -5.14
CA GLY A 107 -0.17 -6.39 -5.48
C GLY A 107 -1.02 -5.49 -6.37
N GLN A 108 -1.13 -4.20 -6.04
CA GLN A 108 -1.89 -3.25 -6.84
C GLN A 108 -1.33 -3.15 -8.27
N MET A 109 -0.01 -2.97 -8.42
CA MET A 109 0.60 -2.81 -9.74
C MET A 109 0.68 -4.10 -10.56
N ALA A 110 0.70 -5.26 -9.89
CA ALA A 110 0.66 -6.57 -10.53
C ALA A 110 -0.76 -6.99 -10.92
N ALA A 111 -1.80 -6.24 -10.54
CA ALA A 111 -3.18 -6.59 -10.87
C ALA A 111 -3.38 -6.76 -12.38
N GLY A 112 -4.18 -7.75 -12.77
CA GLY A 112 -4.31 -8.11 -14.18
C GLY A 112 -4.95 -7.01 -15.05
N ASP A 113 -5.77 -6.21 -14.38
CA ASP A 113 -6.58 -5.10 -14.86
C ASP A 113 -6.02 -3.72 -14.41
N TYR A 114 -4.75 -3.67 -14.00
CA TYR A 114 -4.13 -2.46 -13.45
C TYR A 114 -4.23 -1.27 -14.40
N VAL A 115 -3.94 -1.48 -15.70
CA VAL A 115 -3.92 -0.40 -16.70
C VAL A 115 -5.33 0.13 -16.94
N GLU A 116 -6.30 -0.77 -16.99
CA GLU A 116 -7.72 -0.50 -17.18
C GLU A 116 -8.33 0.26 -15.99
N LYS A 117 -7.75 0.10 -14.79
CA LYS A 117 -8.16 0.79 -13.56
C LYS A 117 -7.55 2.19 -13.38
N LEU A 118 -6.51 2.56 -14.12
CA LEU A 118 -5.86 3.87 -13.94
C LEU A 118 -6.83 5.06 -14.06
N PRO A 119 -7.79 5.10 -15.01
CA PRO A 119 -8.78 6.18 -15.07
C PRO A 119 -9.72 6.21 -13.84
N VAL A 120 -10.05 5.05 -13.28
CA VAL A 120 -10.85 4.95 -12.05
C VAL A 120 -10.03 5.43 -10.86
N LEU A 121 -8.77 5.04 -10.75
CA LEU A 121 -7.86 5.54 -9.72
C LEU A 121 -7.71 7.07 -9.78
N TYR A 122 -7.67 7.64 -10.98
CA TYR A 122 -7.69 9.11 -11.12
C TYR A 122 -8.98 9.73 -10.59
N SER A 123 -10.15 9.14 -10.86
CA SER A 123 -11.42 9.68 -10.36
C SER A 123 -11.53 9.60 -8.84
N GLU A 124 -10.92 8.58 -8.22
CA GLU A 124 -10.76 8.46 -6.77
C GLU A 124 -9.91 9.60 -6.20
N PHE A 125 -8.77 9.91 -6.84
CA PHE A 125 -7.92 11.04 -6.47
C PHE A 125 -8.63 12.38 -6.65
N ASP A 126 -9.38 12.57 -7.74
CA ASP A 126 -10.17 13.77 -7.97
C ASP A 126 -11.28 13.95 -6.92
N GLU A 127 -11.97 12.87 -6.53
CA GLU A 127 -12.95 12.90 -5.44
C GLU A 127 -12.32 13.39 -4.13
N SER A 128 -11.16 12.84 -3.77
CA SER A 128 -10.38 13.28 -2.60
C SER A 128 -9.96 14.75 -2.72
N ALA A 129 -9.52 15.19 -3.89
CA ALA A 129 -9.06 16.57 -4.08
C ALA A 129 -10.21 17.57 -3.89
N ARG A 130 -11.39 17.26 -4.45
CA ARG A 130 -12.59 18.07 -4.27
C ARG A 130 -13.07 18.09 -2.83
N PHE A 131 -13.06 16.94 -2.14
CA PHE A 131 -13.50 16.84 -0.75
C PHE A 131 -12.63 17.67 0.20
N TYR A 132 -11.32 17.70 -0.02
CA TYR A 132 -10.39 18.53 0.76
C TYR A 132 -10.19 19.95 0.22
N HIS A 133 -11.08 20.44 -0.65
CA HIS A 133 -11.03 21.79 -1.25
C HIS A 133 -9.68 22.12 -1.90
N GLY A 134 -9.08 21.18 -2.63
CA GLY A 134 -7.80 21.39 -3.30
C GLY A 134 -6.59 21.39 -2.37
N LYS A 135 -6.73 21.08 -1.07
CA LYS A 135 -5.58 20.90 -0.16
C LYS A 135 -4.71 19.67 -0.50
N MET A 136 -4.98 18.98 -1.61
CA MET A 136 -4.27 17.80 -2.11
C MET A 136 -2.92 18.11 -2.78
N ALA A 137 -2.14 19.05 -2.25
CA ALA A 137 -0.78 19.32 -2.74
C ALA A 137 0.21 18.14 -2.54
N LEU A 138 -0.17 17.11 -1.77
CA LEU A 138 0.74 16.04 -1.32
C LEU A 138 0.67 14.74 -2.14
N THR A 139 -0.36 14.55 -2.95
CA THR A 139 -0.51 13.40 -3.86
C THR A 139 -0.53 13.98 -5.27
N GLN A 140 0.67 14.12 -5.84
CA GLN A 140 0.99 14.62 -7.18
C GLN A 140 -0.18 15.25 -7.96
N ASN A 141 -0.08 16.56 -8.22
CA ASN A 141 -0.97 17.28 -9.14
C ASN A 141 -1.03 16.55 -10.49
N PHE A 142 -2.01 15.66 -10.65
CA PHE A 142 -2.35 15.05 -11.93
C PHE A 142 -3.32 15.98 -12.64
N SER A 143 -2.96 16.45 -13.83
CA SER A 143 -3.83 17.34 -14.61
C SER A 143 -5.04 16.61 -15.22
N GLY A 144 -5.04 15.28 -15.21
CA GLY A 144 -6.06 14.41 -15.80
C GLY A 144 -5.70 12.93 -15.65
N ALA A 145 -6.62 12.05 -16.06
CA ALA A 145 -6.37 10.61 -16.11
C ALA A 145 -5.17 10.27 -17.02
N ASP A 146 -5.03 10.94 -18.16
CA ASP A 146 -3.90 10.74 -19.07
C ASP A 146 -2.55 11.11 -18.44
N ASP A 147 -2.53 12.11 -17.56
CA ASP A 147 -1.31 12.50 -16.84
C ASP A 147 -0.93 11.45 -15.79
N LEU A 148 -1.91 10.85 -15.10
CA LEU A 148 -1.68 9.70 -14.23
C LEU A 148 -1.10 8.52 -15.01
N VAL A 149 -1.69 8.17 -16.16
CA VAL A 149 -1.19 7.11 -17.04
C VAL A 149 0.26 7.41 -17.47
N ARG A 150 0.54 8.65 -17.92
CA ARG A 150 1.88 9.08 -18.36
C ARG A 150 2.93 8.99 -17.26
N LYS A 151 2.55 9.29 -16.02
CA LYS A 151 3.45 9.24 -14.85
C LYS A 151 3.59 7.84 -14.24
N THR A 152 2.73 6.89 -14.61
CA THR A 152 2.73 5.52 -14.04
C THR A 152 4.08 4.78 -14.23
N PRO A 153 4.77 4.82 -15.39
CA PRO A 153 6.10 4.22 -15.52
C PRO A 153 7.15 4.84 -14.58
N ASP A 154 7.06 6.15 -14.34
CA ASP A 154 7.93 6.86 -13.40
C ASP A 154 7.58 6.50 -11.95
N PHE A 155 6.30 6.35 -11.62
CA PHE A 155 5.86 5.85 -10.31
C PHE A 155 6.46 4.47 -10.01
N TRP A 156 6.47 3.56 -10.98
CA TRP A 156 7.16 2.26 -10.83
C TRP A 156 8.65 2.43 -10.59
N THR A 157 9.35 3.09 -11.51
CA THR A 157 10.82 3.08 -11.57
C THR A 157 11.47 3.98 -10.52
N LYS A 158 10.86 5.12 -10.19
CA LYS A 158 11.40 6.14 -9.29
C LYS A 158 10.87 6.05 -7.86
N TYR A 159 9.70 5.44 -7.66
CA TYR A 159 9.09 5.33 -6.32
C TYR A 159 8.95 3.87 -5.86
N VAL A 160 8.09 3.07 -6.49
CA VAL A 160 7.74 1.74 -5.96
C VAL A 160 8.94 0.79 -5.94
N ARG A 161 9.67 0.67 -7.05
CA ARG A 161 10.80 -0.26 -7.14
C ARG A 161 11.92 0.07 -6.13
N PRO A 162 12.36 1.33 -5.97
CA PRO A 162 13.27 1.71 -4.90
C PRO A 162 12.70 1.44 -3.48
N LYS A 163 11.42 1.75 -3.24
CA LYS A 163 10.76 1.54 -1.94
C LYS A 163 10.80 0.07 -1.53
N ILE A 164 10.32 -0.84 -2.39
CA ILE A 164 10.25 -2.27 -2.08
C ILE A 164 11.63 -2.96 -2.06
N SER A 165 12.65 -2.37 -2.70
CA SER A 165 14.00 -2.93 -2.77
C SER A 165 14.90 -2.49 -1.63
N ASN A 166 14.80 -1.22 -1.22
CA ASN A 166 15.74 -0.59 -0.30
C ASN A 166 15.07 -0.33 1.05
N GLU A 167 13.94 0.37 1.06
CA GLU A 167 13.27 0.80 2.29
C GLU A 167 12.52 -0.34 2.99
N PHE A 168 11.86 -1.21 2.23
CA PHE A 168 11.23 -2.44 2.73
C PHE A 168 12.15 -3.67 2.65
N TRP A 169 13.47 -3.45 2.72
CA TRP A 169 14.50 -4.49 2.85
C TRP A 169 14.52 -5.56 1.75
N GLY A 170 13.88 -5.31 0.61
CA GLY A 170 13.85 -6.26 -0.49
C GLY A 170 13.05 -7.53 -0.18
N LEU A 171 12.06 -7.44 0.69
CA LEU A 171 11.22 -8.59 1.09
C LEU A 171 10.48 -9.22 -0.10
N HIS A 172 10.23 -8.47 -1.17
CA HIS A 172 9.64 -9.01 -2.40
C HIS A 172 10.44 -10.18 -3.00
N ARG A 173 11.76 -10.28 -2.75
CA ARG A 173 12.60 -11.41 -3.24
C ARG A 173 12.19 -12.77 -2.65
N PHE A 174 11.50 -12.79 -1.52
CA PHE A 174 10.96 -14.03 -0.95
C PHE A 174 9.78 -14.60 -1.76
N LEU A 175 9.25 -13.84 -2.74
CA LEU A 175 8.26 -14.30 -3.71
C LEU A 175 8.89 -14.87 -5.01
N ASN A 176 10.22 -15.01 -5.04
CA ASN A 176 10.91 -15.62 -6.17
C ASN A 176 10.68 -17.14 -6.19
N GLU A 177 10.37 -17.70 -7.35
CA GLU A 177 10.07 -19.12 -7.51
C GLU A 177 10.92 -19.77 -8.60
N PRO A 178 11.83 -20.73 -8.28
CA PRO A 178 12.20 -21.17 -6.93
C PRO A 178 13.05 -20.13 -6.17
N TYR A 179 12.86 -20.00 -4.87
CA TYR A 179 13.67 -19.11 -4.02
C TYR A 179 15.14 -19.56 -3.95
N PRO A 180 16.14 -18.65 -3.91
CA PRO A 180 16.03 -17.19 -4.01
C PRO A 180 16.18 -16.64 -5.43
N ASN A 181 16.59 -17.47 -6.40
CA ASN A 181 17.09 -17.00 -7.70
C ASN A 181 16.09 -17.14 -8.86
N GLY A 182 14.90 -17.69 -8.59
CA GLY A 182 13.85 -17.84 -9.59
C GLY A 182 13.17 -16.53 -9.97
N PRO A 183 12.38 -16.53 -11.06
CA PRO A 183 11.55 -15.39 -11.43
C PRO A 183 10.60 -14.99 -10.30
N ASN A 184 10.23 -13.70 -10.29
CA ASN A 184 9.20 -13.16 -9.42
C ASN A 184 7.93 -12.88 -10.25
N PRO A 185 6.87 -13.69 -10.12
CA PRO A 185 5.67 -13.54 -10.94
C PRO A 185 5.01 -12.15 -10.82
N TYR A 186 5.05 -11.55 -9.63
CA TYR A 186 4.50 -10.22 -9.40
C TYR A 186 5.31 -9.14 -10.13
N LEU A 187 6.65 -9.16 -10.01
CA LEU A 187 7.50 -8.20 -10.74
C LEU A 187 7.31 -8.33 -12.26
N GLN A 188 7.24 -9.57 -12.78
CA GLN A 188 6.97 -9.80 -14.20
C GLN A 188 5.63 -9.19 -14.62
N ARG A 189 4.60 -9.32 -13.78
CA ARG A 189 3.27 -8.77 -14.09
C ARG A 189 3.24 -7.24 -14.02
N VAL A 190 3.96 -6.63 -13.07
CA VAL A 190 4.16 -5.18 -13.03
C VAL A 190 4.85 -4.70 -14.30
N GLU A 191 5.98 -5.30 -14.68
CA GLU A 191 6.73 -4.91 -15.88
C GLU A 191 5.86 -5.05 -17.15
N ALA A 192 5.08 -6.13 -17.25
CA ALA A 192 4.12 -6.30 -18.35
C ALA A 192 3.03 -5.21 -18.37
N ASN A 193 2.52 -4.79 -17.22
CA ASN A 193 1.55 -3.70 -17.12
C ASN A 193 2.17 -2.34 -17.47
N ILE A 194 3.40 -2.06 -17.03
CA ILE A 194 4.13 -0.84 -17.40
C ILE A 194 4.41 -0.81 -18.90
N GLU A 195 4.73 -1.95 -19.51
CA GLU A 195 4.93 -2.03 -20.96
C GLU A 195 3.63 -1.79 -21.74
N LYS A 196 2.49 -2.29 -21.27
CA LYS A 196 1.17 -1.94 -21.84
C LYS A 196 0.94 -0.42 -21.80
N VAL A 197 1.23 0.24 -20.68
CA VAL A 197 1.11 1.70 -20.54
C VAL A 197 2.01 2.42 -21.56
N ARG A 198 3.28 2.01 -21.69
CA ARG A 198 4.20 2.62 -22.67
C ARG A 198 3.68 2.49 -24.11
N LYS A 199 3.14 1.33 -24.48
CA LYS A 199 2.55 1.10 -25.81
C LYS A 199 1.32 1.97 -26.06
N GLN A 200 0.45 2.12 -25.06
CA GLN A 200 -0.70 3.04 -25.15
C GLN A 200 -0.25 4.48 -25.37
N LEU A 201 0.76 4.95 -24.63
CA LEU A 201 1.29 6.30 -24.78
C LEU A 201 1.95 6.53 -26.15
N ALA A 202 2.67 5.53 -26.67
CA ALA A 202 3.32 5.62 -27.98
C ALA A 202 2.33 5.61 -29.15
N ALA A 203 1.17 4.99 -29.01
CA ALA A 203 0.13 4.96 -30.04
C ALA A 203 -0.64 6.28 -30.18
N VAL A 204 -0.55 7.16 -29.18
CA VAL A 204 -1.24 8.46 -29.10
C VAL A 204 -0.29 9.64 -29.35
N ALA A 205 1.02 9.38 -29.44
CA ALA A 205 2.07 10.36 -29.72
C ALA A 205 2.33 10.50 -31.22
#